data_AF-A0A1H9WFW5-F1
#
_entry.id   AF-A0A1H9WFW5-F1
#
_cell.length_a   1.000
_cell.length_b   1.000
_cell.length_c   1.000
_cell.angle_alpha   90.00
_cell.angle_beta   90.00
_cell.angle_gamma   90.00
#
_symmetry.space_group_name_H-M   'P 1'
#
loop_
_entity.id
_entity.type
_entity.pdbx_description
1 polymer ?
#
loop_
_entity_poly.entity_id
_entity_poly.type
_entity_poly.pdbx_seq_one_letter_code
_entity_poly.pdbx_strand_id
1 'polypeptide(L)'
;MSMIQTGKLNLSSSNPVATQGGDISTFTQVTFPSAFPSGSSVIVVPFVQTFNGPDTPGLRIADVTTTGFKIRINEIHVNGKVTSDGTHTSETVGWIASTV
;
A
#
# COMPACT_ATOMS: atom_id res chain seq x y z
N MET A 1 2.45 -25.92 1.21
CA MET A 1 1.36 -25.49 0.29
C MET A 1 1.36 -23.99 0.29
N SER A 2 1.30 -23.37 -0.89
CA SER A 2 1.18 -21.91 -0.97
C SER A 2 -0.22 -21.50 -0.52
N MET A 3 -0.29 -20.56 0.43
CA MET A 3 -1.55 -19.90 0.81
C MET A 3 -1.64 -18.60 0.03
N ILE A 4 -2.79 -18.32 -0.55
CA ILE A 4 -3.07 -17.05 -1.25
C ILE A 4 -4.24 -16.37 -0.54
N GLN A 5 -4.08 -15.09 -0.24
CA GLN A 5 -5.14 -14.23 0.24
C GLN A 5 -5.24 -13.01 -0.67
N THR A 6 -6.45 -12.52 -0.88
CA THR A 6 -6.72 -11.37 -1.73
C THR A 6 -7.66 -10.41 -1.05
N GLY A 7 -7.59 -9.14 -1.40
CA GLY A 7 -8.58 -8.16 -0.96
C GLY A 7 -8.50 -6.89 -1.76
N LYS A 8 -9.33 -5.93 -1.38
CA LYS A 8 -9.29 -4.58 -1.90
C LYS A 8 -9.66 -3.59 -0.81
N LEU A 9 -9.19 -2.37 -0.95
CA LEU A 9 -9.53 -1.25 -0.07
C LEU A 9 -9.52 0.05 -0.86
N ASN A 10 -10.26 1.05 -0.38
CA ASN A 10 -10.14 2.40 -0.89
C ASN A 10 -9.01 3.11 -0.13
N LEU A 11 -8.09 3.73 -0.86
CA LEU A 11 -7.03 4.56 -0.30
C LEU A 11 -7.10 5.94 -0.91
N SER A 12 -6.89 6.95 -0.07
CA SER A 12 -6.60 8.32 -0.45
C SER A 12 -5.40 8.80 0.35
N SER A 13 -4.88 9.97 0.03
CA SER A 13 -3.94 10.67 0.90
C SER A 13 -4.38 12.08 1.14
N SER A 14 -4.19 12.53 2.38
CA SER A 14 -4.20 13.94 2.76
C SER A 14 -2.84 14.39 3.31
N ASN A 15 -1.83 13.52 3.28
CA ASN A 15 -0.53 13.73 3.89
C ASN A 15 0.56 13.94 2.82
N PRO A 16 1.54 14.82 3.06
CA PRO A 16 2.74 14.96 2.22
C PRO A 16 3.46 13.65 2.01
N VAL A 17 3.94 13.36 0.80
CA VAL A 17 4.71 12.14 0.48
C VAL A 17 5.77 11.87 1.55
N ALA A 18 5.87 10.64 2.08
CA ALA A 18 6.93 10.29 3.02
C ALA A 18 8.30 10.39 2.32
N THR A 19 9.09 11.36 2.76
CA THR A 19 10.45 11.64 2.27
C THR A 19 11.53 11.03 3.15
N GLN A 20 11.21 10.68 4.40
CA GLN A 20 12.12 9.99 5.31
C GLN A 20 11.99 8.47 5.17
N GLY A 21 13.10 7.78 4.92
CA GLY A 21 13.14 6.32 4.89
C GLY A 21 12.73 5.73 6.25
N GLY A 22 11.83 4.75 6.23
CA GLY A 22 11.33 4.09 7.44
C GLY A 22 10.17 4.82 8.14
N ASP A 23 9.81 6.05 7.75
CA ASP A 23 8.60 6.69 8.26
C ASP A 23 7.35 6.07 7.61
N ILE A 24 6.62 5.32 8.43
CA ILE A 24 5.38 4.61 8.08
C ILE A 24 4.20 5.08 8.92
N SER A 25 4.34 6.21 9.62
CA SER A 25 3.33 6.74 10.56
C SER A 25 1.99 7.04 9.90
N THR A 26 2.00 7.35 8.60
CA THR A 26 0.80 7.67 7.82
C THR A 26 0.29 6.51 6.96
N PHE A 27 0.82 5.29 7.14
CA PHE A 27 0.40 4.14 6.33
C PHE A 27 -0.84 3.49 6.94
N THR A 28 -1.72 3.02 6.08
CA THR A 28 -2.90 2.25 6.46
C THR A 28 -2.49 0.82 6.76
N GLN A 29 -2.83 0.33 7.95
CA GLN A 29 -2.70 -1.09 8.30
C GLN A 29 -3.77 -1.91 7.57
N VAL A 30 -3.34 -2.97 6.90
CA VAL A 30 -4.20 -4.02 6.35
C VAL A 30 -3.96 -5.31 7.11
N THR A 31 -5.02 -5.83 7.71
CA THR A 31 -4.99 -7.12 8.42
C THR A 31 -5.51 -8.21 7.48
N PHE A 32 -4.78 -9.32 7.37
CA PHE A 32 -5.25 -10.46 6.60
C PHE A 32 -6.46 -11.10 7.29
N PRO A 33 -7.47 -11.59 6.52
CA PRO A 33 -8.62 -12.30 7.09
C PRO A 33 -8.21 -13.51 7.95
N SER A 34 -7.11 -14.18 7.58
CA SER A 34 -6.48 -15.22 8.36
C SER A 34 -4.97 -14.99 8.41
N ALA A 35 -4.34 -15.24 9.55
CA ALA A 35 -2.89 -15.17 9.63
C ALA A 35 -2.25 -16.30 8.81
N PHE A 36 -1.19 -15.98 8.07
CA PHE A 36 -0.33 -17.00 7.47
C PHE A 36 0.36 -17.83 8.56
N PRO A 37 0.75 -19.09 8.28
CA PRO A 37 1.43 -19.94 9.25
C PRO A 37 2.67 -19.27 9.84
N SER A 38 2.92 -19.49 11.14
CA SER A 38 4.11 -18.97 11.81
C SER A 38 5.39 -19.41 11.08
N GLY A 39 6.33 -18.49 10.90
CA GLY A 39 7.59 -18.73 10.16
C GLY A 39 7.46 -18.63 8.64
N SER A 40 6.29 -18.32 8.09
CA SER A 40 6.13 -18.10 6.64
C SER A 40 6.78 -16.78 6.20
N SER A 41 7.41 -16.79 5.03
CA SER A 41 7.75 -15.58 4.28
C SER A 41 6.55 -15.16 3.45
N VAL A 42 6.10 -13.92 3.55
CA VAL A 42 4.91 -13.40 2.85
C VAL A 42 5.31 -12.30 1.89
N ILE A 43 4.81 -12.38 0.65
CA ILE A 43 4.88 -11.30 -0.34
C ILE A 43 3.50 -10.65 -0.49
N VAL A 44 3.48 -9.36 -0.84
CA VAL A 44 2.26 -8.61 -1.16
C VAL A 44 2.45 -7.84 -2.45
N VAL A 45 1.51 -7.97 -3.37
CA VAL A 45 1.47 -7.23 -4.64
C VAL A 45 0.18 -6.41 -4.71
N PRO A 46 0.24 -5.08 -4.48
CA PRO A 46 -0.90 -4.20 -4.65
C PRO A 46 -0.98 -3.59 -6.05
N PHE A 47 -2.20 -3.25 -6.49
CA PHE A 47 -2.42 -2.54 -7.75
C PHE A 47 -3.66 -1.65 -7.69
N VAL A 48 -3.56 -0.44 -8.23
CA VAL A 48 -4.70 0.49 -8.34
C VAL A 48 -5.68 -0.01 -9.40
N GLN A 49 -6.98 0.03 -9.12
CA GLN A 49 -8.05 -0.56 -9.95
C GLN A 49 -9.05 0.48 -10.49
N THR A 50 -8.88 1.74 -10.13
CA THR A 50 -9.70 2.86 -10.59
C THR A 50 -8.82 3.98 -11.13
N PHE A 51 -9.45 4.95 -11.78
CA PHE A 51 -8.84 6.17 -12.29
C PHE A 51 -9.82 7.32 -12.03
N ASN A 52 -9.92 7.70 -10.75
CA ASN A 52 -10.83 8.73 -10.26
C ASN A 52 -10.20 10.12 -10.30
N GLY A 53 -8.86 10.20 -10.26
CA GLY A 53 -8.08 11.44 -10.42
C GLY A 53 -7.15 11.41 -11.62
N PRO A 54 -6.74 12.58 -12.15
CA PRO A 54 -5.85 12.66 -13.30
C PRO A 54 -4.37 12.40 -12.94
N ASP A 55 -4.01 12.53 -11.67
CA ASP A 55 -2.62 12.43 -11.19
C ASP A 55 -2.20 10.97 -11.01
N THR A 56 -0.91 10.67 -11.27
CA THR A 56 -0.44 9.29 -11.18
C THR A 56 -0.24 8.87 -9.72
N PRO A 57 -0.83 7.74 -9.28
CA PRO A 57 -0.62 7.22 -7.94
C PRO A 57 0.73 6.52 -7.79
N GLY A 58 1.42 6.81 -6.70
CA GLY A 58 2.48 5.99 -6.11
C GLY A 58 1.91 5.13 -4.98
N LEU A 59 2.16 3.83 -5.06
CA LEU A 59 1.87 2.87 -3.98
C LEU A 59 3.18 2.49 -3.26
N ARG A 60 3.13 2.46 -1.92
CA ARG A 60 4.23 1.97 -1.10
C ARG A 60 3.70 0.98 -0.08
N ILE A 61 4.41 -0.12 0.09
CA ILE A 61 4.14 -1.14 1.12
C ILE A 61 5.27 -1.14 2.16
N ALA A 62 4.94 -1.50 3.39
CA ALA A 62 5.87 -1.68 4.49
C ALA A 62 5.36 -2.73 5.48
N ASP A 63 6.22 -3.17 6.41
CA ASP A 63 5.88 -4.08 7.52
C ASP A 63 5.05 -5.30 7.10
N VAL A 64 5.46 -6.02 6.06
CA VAL A 64 4.81 -7.28 5.69
C VAL A 64 5.13 -8.34 6.73
N THR A 65 4.11 -8.88 7.38
CA THR A 65 4.20 -9.94 8.38
C THR A 65 3.25 -11.09 8.03
N THR A 66 3.15 -12.10 8.89
CA THR A 66 2.15 -13.17 8.71
C THR A 66 0.72 -12.71 9.00
N THR A 67 0.51 -11.55 9.65
CA THR A 67 -0.82 -11.07 10.05
C THR A 67 -1.32 -9.90 9.21
N GLY A 68 -0.44 -9.23 8.47
CA GLY A 68 -0.83 -8.10 7.65
C GLY A 68 0.34 -7.37 7.02
N PHE A 69 0.05 -6.18 6.52
CA PHE A 69 1.02 -5.26 5.94
C PHE A 69 0.52 -3.82 6.09
N LYS A 70 1.40 -2.86 5.85
CA LYS A 70 1.06 -1.44 5.75
C LYS A 70 1.12 -1.00 4.30
N ILE A 71 0.18 -0.15 3.91
CA ILE A 71 0.10 0.41 2.56
C ILE A 71 -0.22 1.90 2.59
N ARG A 72 0.31 2.64 1.63
CA ARG A 72 0.00 4.04 1.41
C ARG A 72 -0.13 4.34 -0.07
N ILE A 73 -1.03 5.27 -0.40
CA ILE A 73 -1.13 5.92 -1.72
C ILE A 73 -0.76 7.40 -1.59
N ASN A 74 -0.05 7.93 -2.58
CA ASN A 74 0.22 9.36 -2.78
C ASN A 74 0.38 9.63 -4.27
N GLU A 75 0.50 10.89 -4.68
CA GLU A 75 1.12 11.19 -5.98
C GLU A 75 2.61 10.79 -6.03
N ILE A 76 3.10 10.52 -7.24
CA ILE A 76 4.52 10.20 -7.46
C ILE A 76 5.40 11.42 -7.13
N HIS A 77 6.48 11.18 -6.38
CA HIS A 77 7.53 12.16 -6.15
C HIS A 77 8.65 12.01 -7.18
N VAL A 78 8.78 12.97 -8.10
CA VAL A 78 9.85 12.98 -9.12
C VAL A 78 10.76 14.20 -8.90
N ASN A 79 12.08 13.98 -8.85
CA ASN A 79 13.12 15.01 -8.80
C ASN A 79 13.00 16.07 -7.68
N GLY A 80 12.62 15.67 -6.46
CA GLY A 80 12.58 16.59 -5.31
C GLY A 80 11.46 17.63 -5.38
N LYS A 81 10.63 17.61 -6.43
CA LYS A 81 9.40 18.38 -6.53
C LYS A 81 8.24 17.46 -6.18
N VAL A 82 7.61 17.73 -5.06
CA VAL A 82 6.25 17.25 -4.82
C VAL A 82 5.37 18.06 -5.77
N THR A 83 4.76 17.42 -6.77
CA THR A 83 3.84 18.12 -7.69
C THR A 83 2.52 18.49 -7.03
N SER A 84 2.29 18.05 -5.80
CA SER A 84 1.11 18.37 -5.00
C SER A 84 1.50 18.37 -3.53
N ASP A 85 0.65 18.88 -2.67
CA ASP A 85 0.72 18.82 -1.20
C ASP A 85 0.82 17.39 -0.60
N GLY A 86 0.97 16.37 -1.47
CA GLY A 86 1.04 14.94 -1.20
C GLY A 86 -0.33 14.29 -1.07
N THR A 87 -1.40 15.06 -1.25
CA THR A 87 -2.74 14.50 -1.32
C THR A 87 -2.89 13.61 -2.55
N HIS A 88 -3.86 12.70 -2.48
CA HIS A 88 -4.29 11.92 -3.64
C HIS A 88 -5.75 11.60 -3.43
N THR A 89 -6.54 11.69 -4.51
CA THR A 89 -7.95 11.34 -4.44
C THR A 89 -8.13 9.87 -4.08
N SER A 90 -9.37 9.51 -3.69
CA SER A 90 -9.69 8.13 -3.32
C SER A 90 -9.65 7.23 -4.54
N GLU A 91 -8.87 6.16 -4.48
CA GLU A 91 -8.79 5.10 -5.48
C GLU A 91 -9.02 3.72 -4.83
N THR A 92 -9.62 2.78 -5.57
CA THR A 92 -9.67 1.37 -5.15
C THR A 92 -8.34 0.69 -5.46
N VAL A 93 -7.74 0.06 -4.46
CA VAL A 93 -6.51 -0.73 -4.58
C VAL A 93 -6.81 -2.18 -4.28
N GLY A 94 -6.55 -3.07 -5.23
CA GLY A 94 -6.56 -4.52 -5.02
C GLY A 94 -5.20 -5.00 -4.53
N TRP A 95 -5.17 -6.11 -3.80
CA TRP A 95 -3.92 -6.75 -3.38
C TRP A 95 -4.02 -8.28 -3.42
N ILE A 96 -2.88 -8.90 -3.69
CA ILE A 96 -2.65 -10.35 -3.57
C ILE A 96 -1.50 -10.55 -2.58
N ALA A 97 -1.70 -11.42 -1.60
CA ALA A 97 -0.69 -11.84 -0.65
C ALA A 97 -0.47 -13.35 -0.74
N SER A 98 0.78 -13.81 -0.70
CA SER A 98 1.09 -15.23 -0.77
C SER A 98 2.36 -15.60 -0.02
N THR A 99 2.45 -16.85 0.42
CA THR A 99 3.67 -17.43 0.98
C THR A 99 4.67 -17.78 -0.11
N VAL A 100 5.95 -17.54 0.13
CA VAL A 100 7.09 -17.93 -0.73
C VAL A 100 8.06 -18.87 -0.03
#